data_AF-A0A359LXE3-F1
#
_entry.id   AF-A0A359LXE3-F1
#
_cell.length_a   1.000
_cell.length_b   1.000
_cell.length_c   1.000
_cell.angle_alpha   90.00
_cell.angle_beta   90.00
_cell.angle_gamma   90.00
#
_symmetry.space_group_name_H-M   'P 1'
#
loop_
_entity.id
_entity.type
_entity.pdbx_description
1 polymer ?
#
loop_
_entity_poly.entity_id
_entity_poly.type
_entity_poly.pdbx_seq_one_letter_code
_entity_poly.pdbx_strand_id
1 'polypeptide(L)'
;MLTCGFAHAQRHKLTINAETPEGQLLQQIGTEEDAAKKLALLEDFAAKFPKHEAAAWVYAQMQPAYVKAGNLDKAVESGEKLLAIDPDDLEIAMGTLKAAEAKKDADLVKKYSDLTAAAAKKTLALPKPADEDDVEEWKQKLDFAKQVDTYSEYALYASALTSANPAKTVELVETLQQRNPNSQYMGQALPPYFRALAQSGNSDKAAEVAEKAMAAGAADEDMLLAIADSNLRKNQNHDKVIATSQKAVELLNAKPKPEGVADADWTKQKNFKLGLAQWMTGMSYSAQSKFVPADTAFRAALPMLD
;
A
#
# COMPACT_ATOMS: atom_id res chain seq x y z
N MET A 1 -21.05 1.67 2.94
CA MET A 1 -21.33 0.26 3.29
C MET A 1 -21.85 -0.43 2.05
N LEU A 2 -21.01 -1.21 1.38
CA LEU A 2 -21.43 -2.08 0.27
C LEU A 2 -21.48 -3.50 0.82
N THR A 3 -22.67 -3.92 1.24
CA THR A 3 -23.00 -5.30 1.58
C THR A 3 -23.57 -5.98 0.33
N CYS A 4 -22.73 -6.23 -0.67
CA CYS A 4 -22.97 -7.37 -1.57
C CYS A 4 -22.34 -8.58 -0.90
N GLY A 5 -22.91 -8.98 0.24
CA GLY A 5 -22.58 -10.24 0.87
C GLY A 5 -23.37 -11.32 0.18
N PHE A 6 -22.86 -11.88 -0.92
CA PHE A 6 -23.17 -13.27 -1.20
C PHE A 6 -22.68 -14.03 0.02
N ALA A 7 -23.60 -14.64 0.78
CA ALA A 7 -23.22 -15.39 1.97
C ALA A 7 -22.18 -16.42 1.54
N HIS A 8 -20.91 -16.27 1.96
CA HIS A 8 -19.79 -17.15 1.56
C HIS A 8 -20.15 -18.65 1.78
N ALA A 9 -21.03 -18.92 2.75
CA ALA A 9 -21.62 -20.23 3.06
C ALA A 9 -22.39 -20.88 1.90
N GLN A 10 -23.03 -20.10 1.02
CA GLN A 10 -23.93 -20.63 -0.02
C GLN A 10 -23.18 -21.11 -1.27
N ARG A 11 -21.89 -20.78 -1.43
CA ARG A 11 -21.09 -21.18 -2.60
C ARG A 11 -20.53 -22.59 -2.49
N HIS A 12 -20.18 -23.01 -1.28
CA HIS A 12 -19.74 -24.38 -1.03
C HIS A 12 -20.95 -25.25 -0.75
N LYS A 13 -21.21 -26.23 -1.63
CA LYS A 13 -22.28 -27.21 -1.40
C LYS A 13 -22.02 -27.93 -0.08
N LEU A 14 -23.01 -27.87 0.81
CA LEU A 14 -22.99 -28.57 2.08
C LEU A 14 -23.98 -29.74 2.02
N THR A 15 -23.46 -30.96 2.03
CA THR A 15 -24.27 -32.17 2.22
C THR A 15 -24.13 -32.60 3.68
N ILE A 16 -25.25 -32.72 4.39
CA ILE A 16 -25.26 -33.18 5.79
C ILE A 16 -25.82 -34.61 5.82
N ASN A 17 -24.95 -35.58 6.12
CA ASN A 17 -25.39 -36.95 6.43
C ASN A 17 -25.36 -37.17 7.95
N ALA A 18 -26.50 -36.98 8.61
CA ALA A 18 -26.62 -37.11 10.07
C ALA A 18 -26.36 -38.52 10.62
N GLU A 19 -26.23 -39.54 9.75
CA GLU A 19 -25.83 -40.90 10.14
C GLU A 19 -24.31 -41.04 10.36
N THR A 20 -23.53 -40.03 9.99
CA THR A 20 -22.07 -40.00 10.14
C THR A 20 -21.62 -39.06 11.25
N PRO A 21 -20.49 -39.33 11.94
CA PRO A 21 -19.92 -38.41 12.92
C PRO A 21 -19.69 -37.00 12.36
N GLU A 22 -19.24 -36.91 11.11
CA GLU A 22 -19.04 -35.66 10.36
C GLU A 22 -20.35 -34.88 10.22
N GLY A 23 -21.41 -35.54 9.74
CA GLY A 23 -22.69 -34.89 9.52
C GLY A 23 -23.42 -34.52 10.82
N GLN A 24 -23.23 -35.28 11.90
CA GLN A 24 -23.73 -34.87 13.23
C GLN A 24 -23.07 -33.58 13.71
N LEU A 25 -21.76 -33.44 13.51
CA LEU A 25 -21.04 -32.22 13.86
C LEU A 25 -21.47 -31.03 12.97
N LEU A 26 -21.65 -31.25 11.67
CA LEU A 26 -22.17 -30.22 10.75
C LEU A 26 -23.61 -29.80 11.12
N GLN A 27 -24.45 -30.75 11.51
CA GLN A 27 -25.81 -30.44 11.99
C GLN A 27 -25.76 -29.57 13.24
N GLN A 28 -24.89 -29.91 14.21
CA GLN A 28 -24.71 -29.14 15.43
C GLN A 28 -24.21 -27.70 15.13
N ILE A 29 -23.25 -27.55 14.21
CA ILE A 29 -22.76 -26.25 13.74
C ILE A 29 -23.91 -25.42 13.13
N GLY A 30 -24.78 -26.06 12.36
CA GLY A 30 -25.92 -25.41 11.70
C GLY A 30 -26.94 -24.84 12.68
N THR A 31 -27.13 -25.49 13.83
CA THR A 31 -28.11 -25.10 14.86
C THR A 31 -27.56 -24.24 15.98
N GLU A 32 -26.23 -24.14 16.13
CA GLU A 32 -25.62 -23.34 17.19
C GLU A 32 -25.75 -21.84 16.90
N GLU A 33 -26.27 -21.10 17.87
CA GLU A 33 -26.53 -19.66 17.79
C GLU A 33 -25.43 -18.83 18.46
N ASP A 34 -24.77 -19.39 19.47
CA ASP A 34 -23.65 -18.71 20.13
C ASP A 34 -22.43 -18.70 19.22
N ALA A 35 -21.94 -17.50 18.89
CA ALA A 35 -20.86 -17.33 17.93
C ALA A 35 -19.54 -18.00 18.37
N ALA A 36 -19.23 -18.01 19.67
CA ALA A 36 -18.01 -18.60 20.19
C ALA A 36 -18.08 -20.13 20.19
N LYS A 37 -19.23 -20.70 20.61
CA LYS A 37 -19.47 -22.15 20.54
C LYS A 37 -19.51 -22.65 19.10
N LYS A 38 -20.15 -21.91 18.20
CA LYS A 38 -20.19 -22.25 16.78
C LYS A 38 -18.79 -22.27 16.18
N LEU A 39 -17.95 -21.28 16.52
CA LEU A 39 -16.56 -21.24 16.10
C LEU A 39 -15.77 -22.44 16.63
N ALA A 40 -15.95 -22.83 17.89
CA ALA A 40 -15.30 -24.01 18.46
C ALA A 40 -15.73 -25.31 17.76
N LEU A 41 -17.00 -25.44 17.37
CA LEU A 41 -17.48 -26.60 16.59
C LEU A 41 -16.91 -26.62 15.16
N LEU A 42 -16.80 -25.46 14.51
CA LEU A 42 -16.13 -25.34 13.21
C LEU A 42 -14.66 -25.73 13.29
N GLU A 43 -13.95 -25.30 14.34
CA GLU A 43 -12.56 -25.69 14.63
C GLU A 43 -12.43 -27.20 14.83
N ASP A 44 -13.33 -27.80 15.60
CA ASP A 44 -13.36 -29.25 15.84
C ASP A 44 -13.58 -30.03 14.53
N PHE A 45 -14.48 -29.55 13.67
CA PHE A 45 -14.70 -30.15 12.36
C PHE A 45 -13.46 -30.05 11.48
N ALA A 46 -12.86 -28.87 11.37
CA ALA A 46 -11.68 -28.66 10.54
C ALA A 46 -10.47 -29.51 11.02
N ALA A 47 -10.34 -29.73 12.33
CA ALA A 47 -9.27 -30.54 12.91
C ALA A 47 -9.48 -32.05 12.66
N LYS A 48 -10.72 -32.54 12.82
CA LYS A 48 -11.04 -33.97 12.67
C LYS A 48 -11.19 -34.40 11.21
N PHE A 49 -11.70 -33.50 10.36
CA PHE A 49 -12.13 -33.82 9.00
C PHE A 49 -11.55 -32.85 7.94
N PRO A 50 -10.23 -32.59 7.92
CA PRO A 50 -9.63 -31.55 7.07
C PRO A 50 -9.74 -31.83 5.56
N LYS A 51 -10.05 -33.07 5.17
CA LYS A 51 -10.21 -33.50 3.76
C LYS A 51 -11.65 -33.76 3.36
N HIS A 52 -12.61 -33.53 4.26
CA HIS A 52 -14.02 -33.74 3.97
C HIS A 52 -14.53 -32.71 2.95
N GLU A 53 -15.54 -33.06 2.15
CA GLU A 53 -16.11 -32.16 1.13
C GLU A 53 -16.64 -30.83 1.72
N ALA A 54 -17.12 -30.88 2.96
CA ALA A 54 -17.58 -29.71 3.71
C ALA A 54 -16.44 -28.82 4.27
N ALA A 55 -15.17 -29.21 4.15
CA ALA A 55 -14.06 -28.43 4.72
C ALA A 55 -14.00 -27.00 4.16
N ALA A 56 -14.24 -26.82 2.87
CA ALA A 56 -14.32 -25.49 2.26
C ALA A 56 -15.45 -24.64 2.87
N TRP A 57 -16.64 -25.24 3.04
CA TRP A 57 -17.76 -24.57 3.71
C TRP A 57 -17.40 -24.16 5.14
N VAL A 58 -16.73 -25.04 5.89
CA VAL A 58 -16.28 -24.78 7.26
C VAL A 58 -15.27 -23.63 7.32
N TYR A 59 -14.22 -23.65 6.50
CA TYR A 59 -13.25 -22.54 6.46
C TYR A 59 -13.90 -21.20 6.07
N ALA A 60 -14.87 -21.22 5.15
CA ALA A 60 -15.62 -20.04 4.74
C ALA A 60 -16.49 -19.46 5.87
N GLN A 61 -16.93 -20.29 6.83
CA GLN A 61 -17.57 -19.82 8.06
C GLN A 61 -16.55 -19.31 9.10
N MET A 62 -15.40 -19.98 9.20
CA MET A 62 -14.36 -19.66 10.18
C MET A 62 -13.72 -18.29 9.92
N GLN A 63 -13.41 -17.96 8.66
CA GLN A 63 -12.74 -16.70 8.31
C GLN A 63 -13.44 -15.44 8.90
N PRO A 64 -14.72 -15.15 8.60
CA PRO A 64 -15.41 -13.99 9.17
C PRO A 64 -15.63 -14.12 10.69
N ALA A 65 -15.80 -15.33 11.22
CA ALA A 65 -15.91 -15.56 12.66
C ALA A 65 -14.63 -15.18 13.41
N TYR A 66 -13.46 -15.51 12.85
CA TYR A 66 -12.17 -15.12 13.38
C TYR A 66 -11.91 -13.62 13.29
N VAL A 67 -12.29 -12.97 12.19
CA VAL A 67 -12.23 -11.50 12.09
C VAL A 67 -13.05 -10.87 13.21
N LYS A 68 -14.30 -11.32 13.43
CA LYS A 68 -15.18 -10.82 14.49
C LYS A 68 -14.62 -11.08 15.90
N ALA A 69 -13.93 -12.21 16.09
CA ALA A 69 -13.27 -12.56 17.34
C ALA A 69 -11.91 -11.86 17.54
N GLY A 70 -11.44 -11.06 16.57
CA GLY A 70 -10.13 -10.41 16.61
C GLY A 70 -8.95 -11.37 16.40
N ASN A 71 -9.20 -12.63 16.04
CA ASN A 71 -8.16 -13.62 15.77
C ASN A 71 -7.71 -13.56 14.31
N LEU A 72 -6.99 -12.51 13.96
CA LEU A 72 -6.67 -12.21 12.57
C LEU A 72 -5.70 -13.22 11.93
N ASP A 73 -4.84 -13.87 12.72
CA ASP A 73 -3.96 -14.94 12.23
C ASP A 73 -4.77 -16.11 11.68
N LYS A 74 -5.75 -16.59 12.46
CA LYS A 74 -6.62 -17.68 12.02
C LYS A 74 -7.58 -17.26 10.91
N ALA A 75 -7.97 -15.99 10.85
CA ALA A 75 -8.74 -15.45 9.72
C ALA A 75 -7.94 -15.53 8.41
N VAL A 76 -6.65 -15.15 8.44
CA VAL A 76 -5.76 -15.27 7.29
C VAL A 76 -5.54 -16.75 6.93
N GLU A 77 -5.27 -17.61 7.90
CA GLU A 77 -5.08 -19.05 7.67
C GLU A 77 -6.33 -19.68 7.01
N SER A 78 -7.53 -19.36 7.50
CA SER A 78 -8.78 -19.85 6.90
C SER A 78 -8.92 -19.39 5.44
N GLY A 79 -8.58 -18.13 5.16
CA GLY A 79 -8.50 -17.60 3.80
C GLY A 79 -7.49 -18.33 2.91
N GLU A 80 -6.29 -18.63 3.44
CA GLU A 80 -5.27 -19.42 2.72
C GLU A 80 -5.75 -20.82 2.37
N LYS A 81 -6.45 -21.50 3.29
CA LYS A 81 -7.02 -22.83 3.02
C LYS A 81 -8.06 -22.77 1.90
N LEU A 82 -8.88 -21.73 1.87
CA LEU A 82 -9.88 -21.52 0.82
C LEU A 82 -9.24 -21.17 -0.52
N LEU A 83 -8.25 -20.27 -0.54
CA LEU A 83 -7.53 -19.90 -1.77
C LEU A 83 -6.66 -21.04 -2.32
N ALA A 84 -6.27 -22.01 -1.50
CA ALA A 84 -5.64 -23.23 -1.98
C ALA A 84 -6.61 -24.15 -2.74
N ILE A 85 -7.92 -24.04 -2.48
CA ILE A 85 -8.99 -24.80 -3.15
C ILE A 85 -9.44 -24.05 -4.41
N ASP A 86 -9.70 -22.75 -4.29
CA ASP A 86 -10.04 -21.87 -5.41
C ASP A 86 -9.20 -20.58 -5.35
N PRO A 87 -8.05 -20.54 -6.06
CA PRO A 87 -7.18 -19.37 -6.10
C PRO A 87 -7.82 -18.13 -6.72
N ASP A 88 -8.94 -18.30 -7.44
CA ASP A 88 -9.61 -17.24 -8.19
C ASP A 88 -10.87 -16.74 -7.49
N ASP A 89 -11.17 -17.23 -6.27
CA ASP A 89 -12.28 -16.72 -5.47
C ASP A 89 -11.97 -15.29 -4.99
N LEU A 90 -12.56 -14.34 -5.72
CA LEU A 90 -12.40 -12.91 -5.51
C LEU A 90 -12.82 -12.45 -4.10
N GLU A 91 -13.87 -13.05 -3.54
CA GLU A 91 -14.37 -12.64 -2.22
C GLU A 91 -13.46 -13.14 -1.11
N ILE A 92 -12.99 -14.40 -1.20
CA ILE A 92 -12.03 -14.93 -0.25
C ILE A 92 -10.71 -14.17 -0.33
N ALA A 93 -10.22 -13.84 -1.53
CA ALA A 93 -9.02 -13.04 -1.71
C ALA A 93 -9.16 -11.66 -1.03
N MET A 94 -10.27 -10.97 -1.27
CA MET A 94 -10.59 -9.69 -0.64
C MET A 94 -10.72 -9.80 0.88
N GLY A 95 -11.40 -10.83 1.39
CA GLY A 95 -11.55 -11.08 2.83
C GLY A 95 -10.20 -11.32 3.52
N THR A 96 -9.32 -12.06 2.87
CA THR A 96 -7.96 -12.35 3.36
C THR A 96 -7.09 -11.10 3.34
N LEU A 97 -7.20 -10.27 2.30
CA LEU A 97 -6.56 -8.95 2.24
C LEU A 97 -7.00 -8.05 3.40
N LYS A 98 -8.31 -7.97 3.67
CA LYS A 98 -8.84 -7.19 4.80
C LYS A 98 -8.32 -7.67 6.15
N ALA A 99 -8.20 -8.99 6.34
CA ALA A 99 -7.61 -9.56 7.54
C ALA A 99 -6.12 -9.16 7.67
N ALA A 100 -5.37 -9.18 6.57
CA ALA A 100 -3.98 -8.71 6.55
C ALA A 100 -3.83 -7.21 6.87
N GLU A 101 -4.72 -6.36 6.34
CA GLU A 101 -4.76 -4.93 6.67
C GLU A 101 -5.05 -4.70 8.16
N ALA A 102 -6.01 -5.44 8.72
CA ALA A 102 -6.32 -5.37 10.15
C ALA A 102 -5.13 -5.78 11.03
N LYS A 103 -4.28 -6.70 10.55
CA LYS A 103 -3.03 -7.08 11.22
C LYS A 103 -1.94 -6.02 11.11
N LYS A 104 -2.09 -5.04 10.20
CA LYS A 104 -1.02 -4.09 9.81
C LYS A 104 0.25 -4.82 9.33
N ASP A 105 0.07 -5.97 8.69
CA ASP A 105 1.16 -6.79 8.17
C ASP A 105 1.38 -6.46 6.69
N ALA A 106 2.41 -5.66 6.41
CA ALA A 106 2.73 -5.18 5.07
C ALA A 106 3.02 -6.33 4.08
N ASP A 107 3.63 -7.42 4.53
CA ASP A 107 3.97 -8.55 3.66
C ASP A 107 2.73 -9.34 3.27
N LEU A 108 1.82 -9.55 4.22
CA LEU A 108 0.52 -10.15 3.93
C LEU A 108 -0.34 -9.23 3.07
N VAL A 109 -0.35 -7.91 3.33
CA VAL A 109 -1.09 -6.94 2.49
C VAL A 109 -0.60 -7.01 1.05
N LYS A 110 0.71 -7.01 0.82
CA LYS A 110 1.28 -7.15 -0.52
C LYS A 110 0.81 -8.45 -1.18
N LYS A 111 1.02 -9.59 -0.52
CA LYS A 111 0.65 -10.93 -1.01
C LYS A 111 -0.83 -11.00 -1.42
N TYR A 112 -1.74 -10.60 -0.52
CA TYR A 112 -3.17 -10.73 -0.79
C TYR A 112 -3.71 -9.62 -1.68
N SER A 113 -3.07 -8.46 -1.75
CA SER A 113 -3.40 -7.45 -2.74
C SER A 113 -3.15 -7.98 -4.16
N ASP A 114 -2.03 -8.68 -4.39
CA ASP A 114 -1.72 -9.27 -5.69
C ASP A 114 -2.68 -10.39 -6.07
N LEU A 115 -3.01 -11.30 -5.13
CA LEU A 115 -4.00 -12.35 -5.36
C LEU A 115 -5.39 -11.77 -5.65
N THR A 116 -5.79 -10.74 -4.89
CA THR A 116 -7.07 -10.05 -5.07
C THR A 116 -7.15 -9.37 -6.44
N ALA A 117 -6.10 -8.66 -6.86
CA ALA A 117 -6.02 -8.04 -8.18
C ALA A 117 -6.06 -9.08 -9.31
N ALA A 118 -5.37 -10.22 -9.14
CA ALA A 118 -5.38 -11.30 -10.12
C ALA A 118 -6.78 -11.92 -10.30
N ALA A 119 -7.45 -12.24 -9.19
CA ALA A 119 -8.84 -12.75 -9.21
C ALA A 119 -9.81 -11.72 -9.82
N ALA A 120 -9.64 -10.43 -9.50
CA ALA A 120 -10.46 -9.36 -10.05
C ALA A 120 -10.28 -9.26 -11.57
N LYS A 121 -9.04 -9.25 -12.06
CA LYS A 121 -8.73 -9.21 -13.51
C LYS A 121 -9.27 -10.43 -14.25
N LYS A 122 -9.21 -11.62 -13.66
CA LYS A 122 -9.84 -12.82 -14.24
C LYS A 122 -11.36 -12.68 -14.33
N THR A 123 -11.99 -12.15 -13.29
CA THR A 123 -13.44 -11.88 -13.28
C THR A 123 -13.81 -10.85 -14.34
N LEU A 124 -13.02 -9.78 -14.50
CA LEU A 124 -13.19 -8.74 -15.52
C LEU A 124 -13.03 -9.26 -16.95
N ALA A 125 -12.33 -10.38 -17.15
CA ALA A 125 -12.14 -11.01 -18.44
C ALA A 125 -13.25 -12.01 -18.80
N LEU A 126 -14.24 -12.23 -17.92
CA LEU A 126 -15.35 -13.14 -18.21
C LEU A 126 -16.15 -12.66 -19.43
N PRO A 127 -16.41 -13.54 -20.41
CA PRO A 127 -17.18 -13.17 -21.59
C PRO A 127 -18.61 -12.83 -21.20
N LYS A 128 -19.24 -11.93 -21.97
CA LYS A 128 -20.66 -11.66 -21.84
C LYS A 128 -21.46 -12.96 -22.05
N PRO A 129 -22.40 -13.31 -21.16
CA PRO A 129 -23.28 -14.47 -21.34
C PRO A 129 -24.10 -14.39 -22.63
N ALA A 130 -24.45 -15.56 -23.16
CA ALA A 130 -25.34 -15.67 -24.32
C ALA A 130 -26.82 -15.53 -23.93
N ASP A 131 -27.17 -15.96 -22.72
CA ASP A 131 -28.51 -15.80 -22.14
C ASP A 131 -28.68 -14.35 -21.65
N GLU A 132 -29.79 -13.71 -22.03
CA GLU A 132 -30.08 -12.32 -21.62
C GLU A 132 -30.40 -12.22 -20.12
N ASP A 133 -30.94 -13.28 -19.52
CA ASP A 133 -31.28 -13.30 -18.09
C ASP A 133 -30.02 -13.29 -17.21
N ASP A 134 -28.91 -13.84 -17.71
CA ASP A 134 -27.62 -13.88 -17.01
C ASP A 134 -26.80 -12.57 -17.14
N VAL A 135 -27.17 -11.68 -18.08
CA VAL A 135 -26.39 -10.47 -18.40
C VAL A 135 -26.32 -9.52 -17.20
N GLU A 136 -27.40 -9.40 -16.44
CA GLU A 136 -27.42 -8.47 -15.30
C GLU A 136 -26.53 -8.96 -14.15
N GLU A 137 -26.57 -10.26 -13.83
CA GLU A 137 -25.66 -10.85 -12.85
C GLU A 137 -24.20 -10.74 -13.30
N TRP A 138 -23.92 -10.97 -14.58
CA TRP A 138 -22.58 -10.78 -15.14
C TRP A 138 -22.07 -9.34 -14.96
N LYS A 139 -22.89 -8.33 -15.25
CA LYS A 139 -22.52 -6.91 -15.03
C LYS A 139 -22.22 -6.63 -13.56
N GLN A 140 -23.05 -7.13 -12.65
CA GLN A 140 -22.83 -6.96 -11.21
C GLN A 140 -21.51 -7.60 -10.76
N LYS A 141 -21.18 -8.79 -11.26
CA LYS A 141 -19.88 -9.44 -11.03
C LYS A 141 -18.71 -8.59 -11.54
N LEU A 142 -18.83 -8.04 -12.75
CA LEU A 142 -17.79 -7.18 -13.31
C LEU A 142 -17.62 -5.89 -12.50
N ASP A 143 -18.71 -5.24 -12.10
CA ASP A 143 -18.64 -4.01 -11.33
C ASP A 143 -18.08 -4.23 -9.93
N PHE A 144 -18.43 -5.35 -9.29
CA PHE A 144 -17.78 -5.78 -8.05
C PHE A 144 -16.28 -6.00 -8.26
N ALA A 145 -15.88 -6.71 -9.32
CA ALA A 145 -14.47 -6.94 -9.63
C ALA A 145 -13.68 -5.63 -9.86
N LYS A 146 -14.25 -4.62 -10.54
CA LYS A 146 -13.62 -3.29 -10.67
C LYS A 146 -13.38 -2.63 -9.32
N GLN A 147 -14.38 -2.69 -8.44
CA GLN A 147 -14.27 -2.13 -7.09
C GLN A 147 -13.20 -2.85 -6.27
N VAL A 148 -13.13 -4.18 -6.38
CA VAL A 148 -12.14 -4.99 -5.67
C VAL A 148 -10.72 -4.79 -6.21
N ASP A 149 -10.54 -4.67 -7.53
CA ASP A 149 -9.23 -4.34 -8.12
C ASP A 149 -8.74 -2.97 -7.61
N THR A 150 -9.63 -1.96 -7.62
CA THR A 150 -9.34 -0.62 -7.06
C THR A 150 -9.01 -0.69 -5.57
N TYR A 151 -9.75 -1.50 -4.81
CA TYR A 151 -9.49 -1.70 -3.38
C TYR A 151 -8.12 -2.34 -3.13
N SER A 152 -7.70 -3.28 -3.97
CA SER A 152 -6.37 -3.89 -3.86
C SER A 152 -5.26 -2.85 -3.98
N GLU A 153 -5.42 -1.83 -4.84
CA GLU A 153 -4.47 -0.72 -5.00
C GLU A 153 -4.46 0.18 -3.77
N TYR A 154 -5.64 0.50 -3.26
CA TYR A 154 -5.80 1.25 -2.02
C TYR A 154 -5.07 0.57 -0.85
N ALA A 155 -5.18 -0.75 -0.71
CA ALA A 155 -4.54 -1.49 0.37
C ALA A 155 -3.00 -1.37 0.35
N LEU A 156 -2.38 -1.43 -0.84
CA LEU A 156 -0.93 -1.19 -0.99
C LEU A 156 -0.57 0.23 -0.58
N TYR A 157 -1.31 1.23 -1.07
CA TYR A 157 -1.10 2.63 -0.74
C TYR A 157 -1.24 2.90 0.76
N ALA A 158 -2.33 2.43 1.38
CA ALA A 158 -2.61 2.62 2.80
C ALA A 158 -1.57 1.92 3.69
N SER A 159 -1.14 0.72 3.31
CA SER A 159 -0.07 0.01 4.01
C SER A 159 1.27 0.74 3.86
N ALA A 160 1.59 1.28 2.68
CA ALA A 160 2.79 2.08 2.48
C ALA A 160 2.78 3.35 3.33
N LEU A 161 1.64 4.03 3.43
CA LEU A 161 1.49 5.27 4.20
C LEU A 161 1.69 5.07 5.71
N THR A 162 1.31 3.90 6.23
CA THR A 162 1.36 3.58 7.66
C THR A 162 2.59 2.78 8.05
N SER A 163 3.40 2.34 7.09
CA SER A 163 4.61 1.58 7.35
C SER A 163 5.69 2.44 8.00
N ALA A 164 6.21 1.96 9.14
CA ALA A 164 7.38 2.56 9.78
C ALA A 164 8.71 2.13 9.13
N ASN A 165 8.68 1.15 8.22
CA ASN A 165 9.86 0.63 7.54
C ASN A 165 9.99 1.28 6.15
N PRO A 166 11.05 2.08 5.90
CA PRO A 166 11.27 2.72 4.60
C PRO A 166 11.37 1.71 3.45
N ALA A 167 12.07 0.59 3.64
CA ALA A 167 12.20 -0.43 2.60
C ALA A 167 10.84 -1.05 2.24
N LYS A 168 9.95 -1.23 3.22
CA LYS A 168 8.58 -1.72 2.97
C LYS A 168 7.72 -0.69 2.28
N THR A 169 7.87 0.59 2.62
CA THR A 169 7.18 1.68 1.90
C THR A 169 7.59 1.69 0.43
N VAL A 170 8.89 1.60 0.15
CA VAL A 170 9.44 1.49 -1.22
C VAL A 170 8.85 0.28 -1.94
N GLU A 171 8.92 -0.90 -1.33
CA GLU A 171 8.42 -2.15 -1.92
C GLU A 171 6.92 -2.07 -2.28
N LEU A 172 6.08 -1.55 -1.39
CA LEU A 172 4.64 -1.45 -1.60
C LEU A 172 4.27 -0.45 -2.70
N VAL A 173 4.91 0.73 -2.72
CA VAL A 173 4.65 1.75 -3.76
C VAL A 173 5.16 1.28 -5.12
N GLU A 174 6.29 0.60 -5.17
CA GLU A 174 6.80 0.01 -6.43
C GLU A 174 5.91 -1.10 -6.95
N THR A 175 5.35 -1.93 -6.05
CA THR A 175 4.37 -2.96 -6.42
C THR A 175 3.12 -2.31 -7.03
N LEU A 176 2.61 -1.24 -6.41
CA LEU A 176 1.49 -0.47 -6.95
C LEU A 176 1.82 0.13 -8.32
N GLN A 177 2.99 0.76 -8.45
CA GLN A 177 3.43 1.39 -9.70
C GLN A 177 3.59 0.37 -10.84
N GLN A 178 4.14 -0.81 -10.54
CA GLN A 178 4.29 -1.89 -11.52
C GLN A 178 2.93 -2.44 -11.95
N ARG A 179 1.99 -2.56 -11.02
CA ARG A 179 0.66 -3.11 -11.29
C ARG A 179 -0.24 -2.14 -12.05
N ASN A 180 -0.21 -0.87 -11.68
CA ASN A 180 -0.96 0.20 -12.32
C ASN A 180 -0.23 1.55 -12.16
N PRO A 181 0.58 1.97 -13.15
CA PRO A 181 1.27 3.26 -13.10
C PRO A 181 0.31 4.45 -13.14
N ASN A 182 -0.95 4.24 -13.55
CA ASN A 182 -2.01 5.24 -13.60
C ASN A 182 -2.97 5.13 -12.40
N SER A 183 -2.63 4.38 -11.35
CA SER A 183 -3.46 4.29 -10.16
C SER A 183 -3.72 5.67 -9.58
N GLN A 184 -4.96 5.92 -9.16
CA GLN A 184 -5.37 7.17 -8.52
C GLN A 184 -4.60 7.48 -7.22
N TYR A 185 -3.97 6.47 -6.63
CA TYR A 185 -3.17 6.61 -5.42
C TYR A 185 -1.71 6.97 -5.67
N MET A 186 -1.21 6.87 -6.92
CA MET A 186 0.21 7.12 -7.22
C MET A 186 0.66 8.52 -6.83
N GLY A 187 -0.14 9.56 -7.13
CA GLY A 187 0.21 10.93 -6.79
C GLY A 187 0.36 11.15 -5.28
N GLN A 188 -0.52 10.55 -4.48
CA GLN A 188 -0.48 10.62 -3.01
C GLN A 188 0.65 9.76 -2.42
N ALA A 189 1.08 8.72 -3.14
CA ALA A 189 2.20 7.87 -2.74
C ALA A 189 3.58 8.51 -2.98
N LEU A 190 3.70 9.52 -3.86
CA LEU A 190 5.01 10.10 -4.22
C LEU A 190 5.76 10.70 -3.02
N PRO A 191 5.15 11.54 -2.15
CA PRO A 191 5.89 12.09 -1.01
C PRO A 191 6.40 11.04 0.00
N PRO A 192 5.58 10.08 0.51
CA PRO A 192 6.10 9.05 1.40
C PRO A 192 7.12 8.14 0.68
N TYR A 193 6.92 7.85 -0.60
CA TYR A 193 7.87 7.07 -1.40
C TYR A 193 9.23 7.75 -1.55
N PHE A 194 9.24 9.05 -1.89
CA PHE A 194 10.45 9.86 -1.95
C PHE A 194 11.23 9.81 -0.62
N ARG A 195 10.54 10.06 0.50
CA ARG A 195 11.16 10.03 1.83
C ARG A 195 11.72 8.65 2.15
N ALA A 196 10.99 7.60 1.82
CA ALA A 196 11.42 6.23 2.05
C ALA A 196 12.64 5.85 1.19
N LEU A 197 12.70 6.28 -0.07
CA LEU A 197 13.87 6.13 -0.93
C LEU A 197 15.09 6.87 -0.37
N ALA A 198 14.91 8.12 0.06
CA ALA A 198 15.98 8.90 0.66
C ALA A 198 16.53 8.25 1.95
N GLN A 199 15.64 7.75 2.83
CA GLN A 199 16.02 7.08 4.08
C GLN A 199 16.66 5.70 3.87
N SER A 200 16.34 5.01 2.77
CA SER A 200 16.90 3.69 2.44
C SER A 200 18.20 3.77 1.63
N GLY A 201 18.76 4.96 1.42
CA GLY A 201 20.00 5.16 0.66
C GLY A 201 19.82 5.12 -0.86
N ASN A 202 18.58 5.06 -1.36
CA ASN A 202 18.26 5.05 -2.79
C ASN A 202 18.18 6.48 -3.36
N SER A 203 19.20 7.30 -3.10
CA SER A 203 19.19 8.75 -3.38
C SER A 203 19.02 9.10 -4.87
N ASP A 204 19.51 8.26 -5.77
CA ASP A 204 19.34 8.46 -7.21
C ASP A 204 17.88 8.28 -7.65
N LYS A 205 17.24 7.22 -7.15
CA LYS A 205 15.81 6.99 -7.42
C LYS A 205 14.94 8.03 -6.72
N ALA A 206 15.34 8.48 -5.53
CA ALA A 206 14.68 9.59 -4.84
C ALA A 206 14.73 10.88 -5.69
N ALA A 207 15.88 11.19 -6.29
CA ALA A 207 16.01 12.32 -7.20
C ALA A 207 15.13 12.15 -8.45
N GLU A 208 15.06 10.98 -9.06
CA GLU A 208 14.14 10.73 -10.20
C GLU A 208 12.66 10.94 -9.83
N VAL A 209 12.25 10.51 -8.63
CA VAL A 209 10.90 10.75 -8.12
C VAL A 209 10.66 12.24 -7.90
N ALA A 210 11.63 12.94 -7.31
CA ALA A 210 11.57 14.38 -7.12
C ALA A 210 11.47 15.15 -8.44
N GLU A 211 12.18 14.73 -9.49
CA GLU A 211 12.09 15.31 -10.84
C GLU A 211 10.67 15.19 -11.41
N LYS A 212 10.05 14.02 -11.26
CA LYS A 212 8.65 13.80 -11.68
C LYS A 212 7.69 14.69 -10.89
N ALA A 213 7.88 14.79 -9.57
CA ALA A 213 7.08 15.68 -8.73
C ALA A 213 7.27 17.15 -9.13
N MET A 214 8.49 17.57 -9.47
CA MET A 214 8.79 18.92 -9.93
C MET A 214 8.10 19.24 -11.26
N ALA A 215 8.12 18.32 -12.21
CA ALA A 215 7.42 18.45 -13.50
C ALA A 215 5.89 18.54 -13.32
N ALA A 216 5.35 17.88 -12.30
CA ALA A 216 3.93 17.95 -11.93
C ALA A 216 3.55 19.15 -11.05
N GLY A 217 4.51 20.02 -10.68
CA GLY A 217 4.27 21.15 -9.78
C GLY A 217 4.03 20.77 -8.31
N ALA A 218 4.41 19.55 -7.92
CA ALA A 218 4.16 18.96 -6.61
C ALA A 218 5.44 18.74 -5.76
N ALA A 219 6.61 19.20 -6.23
CA ALA A 219 7.86 19.08 -5.47
C ALA A 219 7.90 20.04 -4.27
N ASP A 220 8.24 19.49 -3.11
CA ASP A 220 8.57 20.27 -1.90
C ASP A 220 10.06 20.62 -1.85
N GLU A 221 10.48 21.30 -0.78
CA GLU A 221 11.87 21.72 -0.64
C GLU A 221 12.86 20.55 -0.55
N ASP A 222 12.46 19.42 0.05
CA ASP A 222 13.34 18.26 0.23
C ASP A 222 13.58 17.55 -1.10
N MET A 223 12.54 17.45 -1.93
CA MET A 223 12.64 16.96 -3.29
C MET A 223 13.56 17.85 -4.15
N LEU A 224 13.42 19.18 -4.05
CA LEU A 224 14.29 20.11 -4.79
C LEU A 224 15.76 20.01 -4.37
N LEU A 225 16.01 19.85 -3.06
CA LEU A 225 17.37 19.62 -2.55
C LEU A 225 17.94 18.28 -3.02
N ALA A 226 17.13 17.21 -3.07
CA ALA A 226 17.57 15.92 -3.57
C ALA A 226 17.93 15.96 -5.07
N ILE A 227 17.18 16.72 -5.88
CA ILE A 227 17.52 16.96 -7.30
C ILE A 227 18.88 17.66 -7.40
N ALA A 228 19.06 18.76 -6.66
CA ALA A 228 20.28 19.55 -6.65
C ALA A 228 21.49 18.69 -6.27
N ASP A 229 21.34 17.94 -5.19
CA ASP A 229 22.37 17.08 -4.60
C ASP A 229 22.76 15.91 -5.52
N SER A 230 21.79 15.22 -6.16
CA SER A 230 22.08 14.16 -7.12
C SER A 230 22.85 14.67 -8.34
N ASN A 231 22.43 15.81 -8.92
CA ASN A 231 23.12 16.42 -10.05
C ASN A 231 24.54 16.90 -9.67
N LEU A 232 24.69 17.50 -8.49
CA LEU A 232 26.00 17.94 -7.99
C LEU A 232 26.95 16.76 -7.77
N ARG A 233 26.52 15.69 -7.11
CA ARG A 233 27.33 14.47 -6.91
C ARG A 233 27.79 13.84 -8.21
N LYS A 234 26.93 13.86 -9.23
CA LYS A 234 27.23 13.36 -10.58
C LYS A 234 28.09 14.33 -11.40
N ASN A 235 28.38 15.51 -10.86
CA ASN A 235 29.06 16.61 -11.53
C ASN A 235 28.39 16.96 -12.88
N GLN A 236 27.06 17.07 -12.85
CA GLN A 236 26.22 17.29 -14.02
C GLN A 236 25.23 18.44 -13.77
N ASN A 237 24.78 19.07 -14.87
CA ASN A 237 23.68 20.02 -14.88
C ASN A 237 23.78 21.12 -13.80
N HIS A 238 24.94 21.76 -13.65
CA HIS A 238 25.18 22.79 -12.63
C HIS A 238 24.14 23.93 -12.62
N ASP A 239 23.63 24.34 -13.79
CA ASP A 239 22.54 25.33 -13.87
C ASP A 239 21.25 24.83 -13.21
N LYS A 240 20.96 23.53 -13.34
CA LYS A 240 19.83 22.89 -12.68
C LYS A 240 20.04 22.85 -11.17
N VAL A 241 21.24 22.50 -10.70
CA VAL A 241 21.59 22.52 -9.27
C VAL A 241 21.32 23.90 -8.68
N ILE A 242 21.73 24.96 -9.37
CA ILE A 242 21.49 26.35 -8.96
C ILE A 242 19.99 26.65 -8.93
N ALA A 243 19.26 26.35 -10.02
CA ALA A 243 17.83 26.65 -10.12
C ALA A 243 16.99 25.92 -9.06
N THR A 244 17.24 24.64 -8.83
CA THR A 244 16.50 23.85 -7.82
C THR A 244 16.87 24.25 -6.41
N SER A 245 18.14 24.59 -6.15
CA SER A 245 18.57 25.13 -4.85
C SER A 245 17.91 26.47 -4.55
N GLN A 246 17.83 27.38 -5.52
CA GLN A 246 17.16 28.68 -5.36
C GLN A 246 15.67 28.50 -5.08
N LYS A 247 14.99 27.64 -5.84
CA LYS A 247 13.58 27.33 -5.59
C LYS A 247 13.35 26.70 -4.21
N ALA A 248 14.26 25.84 -3.74
CA ALA A 248 14.19 25.29 -2.38
C ALA A 248 14.30 26.39 -1.31
N VAL A 249 15.21 27.36 -1.51
CA VAL A 249 15.36 28.54 -0.63
C VAL A 249 14.08 29.37 -0.60
N GLU A 250 13.47 29.63 -1.76
CA GLU A 250 12.19 30.35 -1.85
C GLU A 250 11.08 29.64 -1.06
N LEU A 251 10.91 28.33 -1.27
CA LEU A 251 9.92 27.54 -0.53
C LEU A 251 10.18 27.53 0.97
N LEU A 252 11.43 27.32 1.40
CA LEU A 252 11.82 27.32 2.82
C LEU A 252 11.59 28.67 3.50
N ASN A 253 11.81 29.77 2.79
CA ASN A 253 11.59 31.11 3.32
C ASN A 253 10.10 31.41 3.49
N ALA A 254 9.26 30.96 2.56
CA ALA A 254 7.81 31.11 2.63
C ALA A 254 7.14 30.14 3.63
N LYS A 255 7.80 29.02 3.97
CA LYS A 255 7.22 27.98 4.83
C LYS A 255 7.06 28.46 6.27
N PRO A 256 5.83 28.44 6.84
CA PRO A 256 5.63 28.72 8.25
C PRO A 256 6.20 27.59 9.10
N LYS A 257 6.50 27.91 10.35
CA LYS A 257 6.87 26.89 11.34
C LYS A 257 5.73 25.87 11.49
N PRO A 258 6.00 24.56 11.41
CA PRO A 258 4.99 23.55 11.65
C PRO A 258 4.45 23.59 13.09
N GLU A 259 3.16 23.27 13.27
CA GLU A 259 2.54 23.15 14.59
C GLU A 259 3.23 22.03 15.40
N GLY A 260 3.40 22.26 16.71
CA GLY A 260 4.06 21.30 17.61
C GLY A 260 5.59 21.22 17.52
N VAL A 261 6.23 21.94 16.59
CA VAL A 261 7.70 22.02 16.50
C VAL A 261 8.22 23.21 17.34
N ALA A 262 9.22 22.96 18.18
CA ALA A 262 9.88 24.00 18.96
C ALA A 262 10.62 24.99 18.06
N ASP A 263 10.67 26.27 18.44
CA ASP A 263 11.27 27.32 17.60
C ASP A 263 12.76 27.05 17.30
N ALA A 264 13.49 26.51 18.29
CA ALA A 264 14.89 26.13 18.12
C ALA A 264 15.06 24.99 17.10
N ASP A 265 14.23 23.95 17.17
CA ASP A 265 14.29 22.82 16.24
C ASP A 265 13.91 23.24 14.82
N TRP A 266 12.88 24.08 14.68
CA TRP A 266 12.50 24.64 13.40
C TRP A 266 13.61 25.49 12.80
N THR A 267 14.19 26.39 13.59
CA THR A 267 15.29 27.27 13.15
C THR A 267 16.49 26.44 12.70
N LYS A 268 16.86 25.41 13.49
CA LYS A 268 17.96 24.51 13.15
C LYS A 268 17.72 23.77 11.84
N GLN A 269 16.53 23.17 11.67
CA GLN A 269 16.18 22.45 10.44
C GLN A 269 16.14 23.38 9.21
N LYS A 270 15.55 24.56 9.36
CA LYS A 270 15.48 25.56 8.29
C LYS A 270 16.86 26.05 7.90
N ASN A 271 17.71 26.41 8.87
CA ASN A 271 19.08 26.85 8.61
C ASN A 271 19.89 25.76 7.91
N PHE A 272 19.83 24.52 8.40
CA PHE A 272 20.55 23.42 7.74
C PHE A 272 20.18 23.29 6.25
N LYS A 273 18.88 23.29 5.92
CA LYS A 273 18.42 23.19 4.53
C LYS A 273 18.79 24.41 3.68
N LEU A 274 18.68 25.62 4.24
CA LEU A 274 19.12 26.85 3.56
C LEU A 274 20.63 26.85 3.30
N GLY A 275 21.43 26.47 4.30
CA GLY A 275 22.87 26.33 4.18
C GLY A 275 23.27 25.32 3.11
N LEU A 276 22.60 24.15 3.09
CA LEU A 276 22.82 23.13 2.08
C LEU A 276 22.52 23.64 0.66
N ALA A 277 21.39 24.32 0.46
CA ALA A 277 21.03 24.92 -0.83
C ALA A 277 22.08 25.94 -1.31
N GLN A 278 22.54 26.82 -0.41
CA GLN A 278 23.53 27.84 -0.73
C GLN A 278 24.91 27.22 -1.00
N TRP A 279 25.29 26.18 -0.25
CA TRP A 279 26.53 25.45 -0.49
C TRP A 279 26.53 24.78 -1.87
N MET A 280 25.46 24.06 -2.24
CA MET A 280 25.34 23.42 -3.56
C MET A 280 25.37 24.44 -4.71
N THR A 281 24.77 25.62 -4.48
CA THR A 281 24.82 26.75 -5.41
C THR A 281 26.26 27.25 -5.59
N GLY A 282 26.99 27.47 -4.49
CA GLY A 282 28.39 27.89 -4.52
C GLY A 282 29.30 26.88 -5.20
N MET A 283 29.13 25.59 -4.90
CA MET A 283 29.86 24.49 -5.55
C MET A 283 29.64 24.47 -7.06
N SER A 284 28.40 24.66 -7.50
CA SER A 284 28.04 24.69 -8.92
C SER A 284 28.59 25.92 -9.64
N TYR A 285 28.55 27.10 -9.02
CA TYR A 285 29.20 28.28 -9.58
C TYR A 285 30.72 28.12 -9.66
N SER A 286 31.34 27.52 -8.66
CA SER A 286 32.79 27.22 -8.65
C SER A 286 33.17 26.27 -9.78
N ALA A 287 32.40 25.20 -9.99
CA ALA A 287 32.59 24.26 -11.10
C ALA A 287 32.47 24.94 -12.48
N GLN A 288 31.67 26.01 -12.57
CA GLN A 288 31.54 26.87 -13.76
C GLN A 288 32.58 28.00 -13.84
N SER A 289 33.58 28.04 -12.95
CA SER A 289 34.56 29.14 -12.83
C SER A 289 33.96 30.53 -12.55
N LYS A 290 32.73 30.58 -12.02
CA LYS A 290 32.05 31.83 -11.64
C LYS A 290 32.33 32.16 -10.17
N PHE A 291 33.54 32.63 -9.88
CA PHE A 291 34.04 32.75 -8.50
C PHE A 291 33.31 33.80 -7.64
N VAL A 292 32.89 34.94 -8.22
CA VAL A 292 32.16 35.99 -7.49
C VAL A 292 30.81 35.50 -6.94
N PRO A 293 29.91 34.91 -7.77
CA PRO A 293 28.67 34.36 -7.24
C PRO A 293 28.90 33.10 -6.38
N ALA A 294 30.00 32.36 -6.58
CA ALA A 294 30.38 31.26 -5.70
C ALA A 294 30.72 31.76 -4.27
N ASP A 295 31.59 32.75 -4.12
CA ASP A 295 31.92 33.37 -2.83
C ASP A 295 30.67 33.91 -2.12
N THR A 296 29.79 34.57 -2.88
CA THR A 296 28.51 35.08 -2.34
C THR A 296 27.67 33.95 -1.75
N ALA A 297 27.50 32.85 -2.48
CA ALA A 297 26.72 31.70 -2.02
C ALA A 297 27.37 31.00 -0.82
N PHE A 298 28.70 30.82 -0.81
CA PHE A 298 29.41 30.21 0.32
C PHE A 298 29.31 31.04 1.60
N ARG A 299 29.40 32.37 1.51
CA ARG A 299 29.21 33.26 2.67
C ARG A 299 27.79 33.20 3.23
N ALA A 300 26.79 33.01 2.36
CA ALA A 300 25.42 32.81 2.79
C ALA A 300 25.22 31.44 3.48
N ALA A 301 25.93 30.41 3.03
CA ALA A 301 25.86 29.06 3.60
C ALA A 301 26.54 28.95 4.96
N LEU A 302 27.72 29.57 5.13
CA LEU A 302 28.59 29.40 6.29
C LEU A 302 27.90 29.56 7.66
N PRO A 303 27.13 30.62 7.94
CA PRO A 303 26.49 30.79 9.26
C PRO A 303 25.33 29.83 9.52
N MET A 304 24.96 29.00 8.54
CA MET A 304 23.80 28.10 8.61
C MET A 304 24.18 26.61 8.74
N LEU A 305 25.47 26.29 8.63
CA LEU A 305 25.99 24.91 8.63
C LEU A 305 26.64 24.51 9.96
N ASP A 306 26.63 25.39 10.96
CA ASP A 306 27.11 25.14 12.34
C ASP A 306 26.06 24.42 13.22
#